data_AF-A0A6P1SY76-F1
#
_entry.id   AF-A0A6P1SY76-F1
#
_cell.length_a   1.000
_cell.length_b   1.000
_cell.length_c   1.000
_cell.angle_alpha   90.00
_cell.angle_beta   90.00
_cell.angle_gamma   90.00
#
_symmetry.space_group_name_H-M   'P 1'
#
loop_
_entity.id
_entity.type
_entity.pdbx_description
1 polymer ?
#
loop_
_entity_poly.entity_id
_entity_poly.type
_entity_poly.pdbx_seq_one_letter_code
_entity_poly.pdbx_strand_id
1 'polypeptide(L)'
;MQYSQAACSIPCALQQKDCLSVKPSTYLEAALVALRNANRPMSSREISAFIQDSVDFSMSGKTPWKTINARISAEILDHGVNSVFIRVDDGRFGLREWPDVVEHKALRRKINPVNETIAVIPRSRFLDFLKPRQGSEFFDIDYVQVFKESQGMPRVEAEETEEYVQLIPLFFVRRSDQFLTYKRTKRLPEKRLHGTRSINFGGHLQVEDFPTLFASDPDVVQQSLQRELREELEFTPDEKTVEFFGAIHETTNMFGRQHVGLVFEVRSQSAVDVNSGEPGFLTSLEFFSKADITAKKDEFDDWTFLVLDECVG
;
A
#
# COMPACT_ATOMS: atom_id res chain seq x y z
N MET A 1 -5.76 -10.11 20.25
CA MET A 1 -6.72 -9.28 21.02
C MET A 1 -8.12 -9.59 20.53
N GLN A 2 -8.98 -10.12 21.41
CA GLN A 2 -10.42 -10.26 21.14
C GLN A 2 -11.02 -8.86 20.98
N TYR A 3 -11.43 -8.51 19.77
CA TYR A 3 -12.22 -7.30 19.56
C TYR A 3 -13.60 -7.51 20.18
N SER A 4 -13.97 -6.65 21.12
CA SER A 4 -15.35 -6.48 21.58
C SER A 4 -16.20 -6.13 20.36
N GLN A 5 -17.01 -7.06 19.87
CA GLN A 5 -17.92 -6.78 18.76
C GLN A 5 -19.11 -5.97 19.28
N ALA A 6 -19.08 -4.66 19.08
CA ALA A 6 -20.21 -3.79 19.37
C ALA A 6 -21.41 -4.17 18.48
N ALA A 7 -22.62 -3.87 18.97
CA ALA A 7 -23.84 -3.99 18.16
C ALA A 7 -23.82 -2.96 17.02
N CYS A 8 -24.40 -3.30 15.86
CA CYS A 8 -24.48 -2.43 14.68
C CYS A 8 -24.95 -1.01 15.04
N SER A 9 -24.35 -0.01 14.42
CA SER A 9 -24.68 1.40 14.72
C SER A 9 -26.02 1.86 14.13
N ILE A 10 -26.59 1.10 13.18
CA ILE A 10 -27.89 1.38 12.57
C ILE A 10 -29.02 0.93 13.50
N PRO A 11 -30.05 1.77 13.75
CA PRO A 11 -31.19 1.38 14.58
C PRO A 11 -31.86 0.09 14.11
N CYS A 12 -32.18 -0.82 15.05
CA CYS A 12 -32.79 -2.13 14.77
C CYS A 12 -34.06 -2.04 13.89
N ALA A 13 -34.87 -1.00 14.04
CA ALA A 13 -36.04 -0.75 13.19
C ALA A 13 -35.65 -0.69 11.70
N LEU A 14 -34.60 0.06 11.36
CA LEU A 14 -34.11 0.18 9.98
C LEU A 14 -33.42 -1.07 9.45
N GLN A 15 -33.15 -2.07 10.29
CA GLN A 15 -32.53 -3.34 9.88
C GLN A 15 -33.57 -4.37 9.42
N GLN A 16 -34.87 -4.14 9.64
CA GLN A 16 -35.93 -5.07 9.22
C GLN A 16 -36.32 -4.86 7.74
N LYS A 17 -36.68 -5.95 7.05
CA LYS A 17 -37.00 -5.94 5.60
C LYS A 17 -38.16 -5.01 5.21
N ASP A 18 -39.05 -4.68 6.15
CA ASP A 18 -40.27 -3.92 5.89
C ASP A 18 -40.15 -2.40 6.15
N CYS A 19 -38.96 -1.88 6.48
CA CYS A 19 -38.77 -0.48 6.88
C CYS A 19 -38.51 0.53 5.73
N LEU A 20 -38.97 0.24 4.52
CA LEU A 20 -38.85 1.12 3.34
C LEU A 20 -39.52 2.51 3.50
N SER A 21 -40.27 2.73 4.58
CA SER A 21 -41.00 3.97 4.86
C SER A 21 -40.30 4.94 5.82
N VAL A 22 -39.11 4.60 6.34
CA VAL A 22 -38.40 5.47 7.29
C VAL A 22 -37.42 6.36 6.54
N LYS A 23 -37.61 7.69 6.65
CA LYS A 23 -36.72 8.68 6.05
C LYS A 23 -35.32 8.56 6.67
N PRO A 24 -34.27 8.25 5.88
CA PRO A 24 -32.92 8.16 6.40
C PRO A 24 -32.42 9.53 6.86
N SER A 25 -31.71 9.54 7.99
CA SER A 25 -31.13 10.73 8.62
C SER A 25 -29.59 10.74 8.52
N THR A 26 -28.97 9.61 8.19
CA THR A 26 -27.52 9.48 8.02
C THR A 26 -27.14 8.89 6.66
N TYR A 27 -25.87 9.09 6.26
CA TYR A 27 -25.31 8.47 5.06
C TYR A 27 -25.36 6.93 5.09
N LEU A 28 -25.23 6.31 6.26
CA LEU A 28 -25.32 4.85 6.42
C LEU A 28 -26.75 4.36 6.18
N GLU A 29 -27.74 5.05 6.77
CA GLU A 29 -29.14 4.72 6.56
C GLU A 29 -29.56 4.90 5.10
N ALA A 30 -29.13 6.00 4.47
CA ALA A 30 -29.39 6.25 3.06
C ALA A 30 -28.74 5.19 2.16
N ALA A 31 -27.51 4.76 2.47
CA ALA A 31 -26.83 3.68 1.76
C ALA A 31 -27.53 2.33 1.94
N LEU A 32 -28.03 2.03 3.15
CA LEU A 32 -28.80 0.81 3.41
C LEU A 32 -30.09 0.78 2.57
N VAL A 33 -30.85 1.88 2.56
CA VAL A 33 -32.07 2.01 1.75
C VAL A 33 -31.75 1.86 0.27
N ALA A 34 -30.70 2.52 -0.22
CA ALA A 34 -30.27 2.42 -1.62
C ALA A 34 -29.90 0.98 -2.02
N LEU A 35 -29.10 0.29 -1.19
CA LEU A 35 -28.71 -1.10 -1.46
C LEU A 35 -29.93 -2.04 -1.45
N ARG A 36 -30.85 -1.88 -0.49
CA ARG A 36 -32.09 -2.68 -0.45
C ARG A 36 -32.95 -2.47 -1.68
N ASN A 37 -33.16 -1.22 -2.08
CA ASN A 37 -34.01 -0.88 -3.22
C ASN A 37 -33.39 -1.36 -4.54
N ALA A 38 -32.07 -1.28 -4.68
CA ALA A 38 -31.37 -1.77 -5.86
C ALA A 38 -31.27 -3.31 -5.91
N ASN A 39 -31.33 -3.97 -4.75
CA ASN A 39 -31.24 -5.42 -4.57
C ASN A 39 -30.05 -6.07 -5.32
N ARG A 40 -28.92 -5.36 -5.35
CA ARG A 40 -27.66 -5.82 -5.95
C ARG A 40 -26.48 -5.11 -5.31
N PRO A 41 -25.27 -5.70 -5.32
CA PRO A 41 -24.10 -4.98 -4.89
C PRO A 41 -23.82 -3.75 -5.76
N MET A 42 -23.38 -2.68 -5.12
CA MET A 42 -23.11 -1.40 -5.77
C MET A 42 -21.81 -0.78 -5.27
N SER A 43 -21.12 -0.08 -6.17
CA SER A 43 -20.02 0.82 -5.80
C SER A 43 -20.53 2.05 -5.05
N SER A 44 -19.66 2.74 -4.32
CA SER A 44 -20.08 3.97 -3.61
C SER A 44 -20.56 5.09 -4.55
N ARG A 45 -20.10 5.11 -5.82
CA ARG A 45 -20.61 6.03 -6.85
C ARG A 45 -22.03 5.66 -7.27
N GLU A 46 -22.30 4.38 -7.50
CA GLU A 46 -23.66 3.90 -7.81
C GLU A 46 -24.61 4.13 -6.64
N ILE A 47 -24.19 3.86 -5.40
CA ILE A 47 -24.99 4.15 -4.20
C ILE A 47 -25.30 5.65 -4.13
N SER A 48 -24.30 6.50 -4.35
CA SER A 48 -24.50 7.95 -4.35
C SER A 48 -25.48 8.41 -5.43
N ALA A 49 -25.38 7.89 -6.65
CA ALA A 49 -26.30 8.20 -7.74
C ALA A 49 -27.72 7.73 -7.40
N PHE A 50 -27.86 6.51 -6.89
CA PHE A 50 -29.15 5.96 -6.48
C PHE A 50 -29.82 6.78 -5.37
N ILE A 51 -29.04 7.22 -4.38
CA ILE A 51 -29.54 8.10 -3.32
C ILE A 51 -30.05 9.41 -3.92
N GLN A 52 -29.31 10.01 -4.85
CA GLN A 52 -29.69 11.26 -5.50
C GLN A 52 -31.01 11.16 -6.25
N ASP A 53 -31.26 10.01 -6.89
CA ASP A 53 -32.39 9.80 -7.78
C ASP A 53 -33.65 9.28 -7.07
N SER A 54 -33.47 8.47 -6.01
CA SER A 54 -34.54 7.60 -5.50
C SER A 54 -34.66 7.54 -3.99
N VAL A 55 -33.85 8.28 -3.23
CA VAL A 55 -33.91 8.30 -1.76
C VAL A 55 -34.11 9.73 -1.27
N ASP A 56 -35.08 9.94 -0.37
CA ASP A 56 -35.34 11.23 0.27
C ASP A 56 -34.25 11.55 1.33
N PHE A 57 -33.04 11.84 0.85
CA PHE A 57 -31.86 12.18 1.64
C PHE A 57 -31.03 13.26 0.95
N SER A 58 -30.73 14.36 1.66
CA SER A 58 -29.86 15.40 1.12
C SER A 58 -28.40 15.08 1.39
N MET A 59 -27.64 14.82 0.33
CA MET A 59 -26.19 14.67 0.42
C MET A 59 -25.49 16.03 0.40
N SER A 60 -24.37 16.15 1.11
CA SER A 60 -23.57 17.37 1.25
C SER A 60 -22.18 17.22 0.64
N GLY A 61 -21.65 18.32 0.10
CA GLY A 61 -20.30 18.39 -0.47
C GLY A 61 -20.19 17.98 -1.95
N LYS A 62 -19.00 18.19 -2.53
CA LYS A 62 -18.74 17.96 -3.97
C LYS A 62 -18.51 16.49 -4.33
N THR A 63 -18.23 15.62 -3.36
CA THR A 63 -17.86 14.21 -3.60
C THR A 63 -18.58 13.23 -2.63
N PRO A 64 -19.92 13.20 -2.61
CA PRO A 64 -20.71 12.44 -1.64
C PRO A 64 -20.40 10.92 -1.64
N TRP A 65 -20.03 10.35 -2.78
CA TRP A 65 -19.62 8.94 -2.89
C TRP A 65 -18.35 8.61 -2.08
N LYS A 66 -17.45 9.57 -1.82
CA LYS A 66 -16.28 9.36 -0.95
C LYS A 66 -16.71 9.24 0.51
N THR A 67 -17.66 10.09 0.93
CA THR A 67 -18.25 10.05 2.27
C THR A 67 -18.97 8.73 2.51
N ILE A 68 -19.79 8.28 1.55
CA ILE A 68 -20.50 6.99 1.61
C ILE A 68 -19.51 5.84 1.76
N ASN A 69 -18.47 5.79 0.92
CA ASN A 69 -17.44 4.77 0.99
C ASN A 69 -16.77 4.72 2.38
N ALA A 70 -16.36 5.87 2.91
CA ALA A 70 -15.70 5.97 4.20
C ALA A 70 -16.62 5.50 5.35
N ARG A 71 -17.91 5.88 5.31
CA ARG A 71 -18.89 5.51 6.34
C ARG A 71 -19.19 4.02 6.34
N ILE A 72 -19.50 3.43 5.18
CA ILE A 72 -19.77 1.99 5.09
C ILE A 72 -18.52 1.19 5.47
N SER A 73 -17.34 1.62 5.03
CA SER A 73 -16.09 0.95 5.40
C SER A 73 -15.81 1.00 6.90
N ALA A 74 -16.03 2.14 7.56
CA ALA A 74 -15.91 2.26 9.01
C ALA A 74 -16.93 1.37 9.74
N GLU A 75 -18.18 1.33 9.28
CA GLU A 75 -19.22 0.48 9.87
C GLU A 75 -18.88 -1.01 9.82
N ILE A 76 -18.37 -1.49 8.68
CA ILE A 76 -17.90 -2.87 8.51
C ILE A 76 -16.68 -3.13 9.40
N LEU A 77 -15.76 -2.16 9.49
CA LEU A 77 -14.54 -2.30 10.28
C LEU A 77 -14.82 -2.40 11.78
N ASP A 78 -15.69 -1.51 12.30
CA ASP A 78 -15.95 -1.37 13.73
C ASP A 78 -16.87 -2.48 14.27
N HIS A 79 -17.75 -3.03 13.42
CA HIS A 79 -18.78 -3.99 13.84
C HIS A 79 -18.61 -5.39 13.23
N GLY A 80 -17.75 -5.56 12.23
CA GLY A 80 -17.42 -6.85 11.62
C GLY A 80 -18.65 -7.63 11.16
N VAL A 81 -18.80 -8.87 11.65
CA VAL A 81 -19.93 -9.75 11.34
C VAL A 81 -21.29 -9.20 11.80
N ASN A 82 -21.30 -8.25 12.74
CA ASN A 82 -22.51 -7.60 13.22
C ASN A 82 -22.96 -6.44 12.32
N SER A 83 -22.13 -6.00 11.36
CA SER A 83 -22.54 -4.99 10.39
C SER A 83 -23.58 -5.57 9.42
N VAL A 84 -24.63 -4.80 9.12
CA VAL A 84 -25.60 -5.12 8.06
C VAL A 84 -24.97 -5.07 6.66
N PHE A 85 -23.87 -4.33 6.52
CA PHE A 85 -23.13 -4.24 5.26
C PHE A 85 -22.08 -5.34 5.18
N ILE A 86 -21.76 -5.69 3.94
CA ILE A 86 -20.68 -6.59 3.60
C ILE A 86 -19.92 -6.02 2.41
N ARG A 87 -18.59 -6.10 2.44
CA ARG A 87 -17.77 -5.78 1.28
C ARG A 87 -17.73 -7.02 0.40
N VAL A 88 -18.10 -6.87 -0.87
CA VAL A 88 -18.14 -8.00 -1.82
C VAL A 88 -17.06 -7.92 -2.89
N ASP A 89 -16.44 -6.74 -3.04
CA ASP A 89 -15.32 -6.47 -3.94
C ASP A 89 -14.68 -5.12 -3.56
N ASP A 90 -13.60 -4.72 -4.20
CA ASP A 90 -12.94 -3.44 -3.98
C ASP A 90 -13.85 -2.25 -4.27
N GLY A 91 -14.21 -1.52 -3.20
CA GLY A 91 -15.12 -0.39 -3.27
C GLY A 91 -16.58 -0.73 -3.58
N ARG A 92 -16.96 -2.03 -3.59
CA ARG A 92 -18.34 -2.49 -3.75
C ARG A 92 -18.90 -3.08 -2.46
N PHE A 93 -20.14 -2.70 -2.17
CA PHE A 93 -20.84 -3.07 -0.95
C PHE A 93 -22.14 -3.78 -1.29
N GLY A 94 -22.49 -4.74 -0.44
CA GLY A 94 -23.79 -5.41 -0.44
C GLY A 94 -24.36 -5.47 0.98
N LEU A 95 -25.44 -6.22 1.13
CA LEU A 95 -26.07 -6.47 2.43
C LEU A 95 -25.86 -7.91 2.85
N ARG A 96 -25.51 -8.11 4.13
CA ARG A 96 -25.21 -9.42 4.70
C ARG A 96 -26.42 -10.38 4.69
N GLU A 97 -27.63 -9.85 4.56
CA GLU A 97 -28.86 -10.64 4.44
C GLU A 97 -29.05 -11.31 3.07
N TRP A 98 -28.23 -10.96 2.06
CA TRP A 98 -28.33 -11.53 0.73
C TRP A 98 -27.70 -12.94 0.67
N PRO A 99 -28.32 -13.90 -0.04
CA PRO A 99 -27.85 -15.28 -0.08
C PRO A 99 -26.56 -15.47 -0.90
N ASP A 100 -26.32 -14.62 -1.91
CA ASP A 100 -25.25 -14.80 -2.91
C ASP A 100 -24.05 -13.84 -2.72
N VAL A 101 -23.89 -13.25 -1.53
CA VAL A 101 -22.74 -12.36 -1.25
C VAL A 101 -21.65 -13.10 -0.47
N VAL A 102 -20.48 -13.18 -1.09
CA VAL A 102 -19.26 -13.67 -0.44
C VAL A 102 -18.51 -12.46 0.11
N GLU A 103 -18.06 -12.55 1.36
CA GLU A 103 -17.25 -11.49 1.97
C GLU A 103 -15.91 -11.39 1.23
N HIS A 104 -15.72 -10.30 0.50
CA HIS A 104 -14.40 -9.89 0.09
C HIS A 104 -13.70 -9.30 1.30
N LYS A 105 -12.88 -10.12 1.93
CA LYS A 105 -11.90 -9.64 2.91
C LYS A 105 -10.87 -8.84 2.14
N ALA A 106 -11.09 -7.54 2.04
CA ALA A 106 -10.03 -6.62 1.64
C ALA A 106 -8.81 -6.97 2.49
N LEU A 107 -7.69 -7.29 1.83
CA LEU A 107 -6.43 -7.51 2.51
C LEU A 107 -6.23 -6.32 3.43
N ARG A 108 -6.16 -6.60 4.73
CA ARG A 108 -6.09 -5.57 5.75
C ARG A 108 -4.73 -4.90 5.55
N ARG A 109 -4.71 -3.73 4.90
CA ARG A 109 -3.50 -2.91 4.81
C ARG A 109 -3.05 -2.57 6.22
N LYS A 110 -2.00 -3.25 6.65
CA LYS A 110 -1.30 -2.94 7.89
C LYS A 110 -0.55 -1.65 7.61
N ILE A 111 -1.01 -0.55 8.17
CA ILE A 111 -0.15 0.61 8.40
C ILE A 111 1.01 0.06 9.21
N ASN A 112 2.22 -0.07 8.63
CA ASN A 112 3.42 -0.69 9.25
C ASN A 112 3.48 -0.37 10.75
N PRO A 113 2.92 -1.26 11.60
CA PRO A 113 2.90 -1.01 13.02
C PRO A 113 4.34 -1.12 13.50
N VAL A 114 4.75 -0.28 14.43
CA VAL A 114 6.07 -0.41 15.10
C VAL A 114 6.26 -1.84 15.68
N ASN A 115 5.18 -2.58 15.93
CA ASN A 115 5.16 -3.98 16.36
C ASN A 115 5.09 -5.03 15.22
N GLU A 116 5.54 -4.72 14.01
CA GLU A 116 5.64 -5.71 12.92
C GLU A 116 6.92 -6.55 13.02
N THR A 117 6.87 -7.77 12.48
CA THR A 117 8.06 -8.62 12.29
C THR A 117 8.57 -8.44 10.86
N ILE A 118 9.77 -7.89 10.73
CA ILE A 118 10.40 -7.54 9.46
C ILE A 118 11.48 -8.54 9.06
N ALA A 119 11.79 -8.60 7.77
CA ALA A 119 12.91 -9.37 7.25
C ALA A 119 14.26 -8.69 7.57
N VAL A 120 15.15 -9.44 8.24
CA VAL A 120 16.51 -9.01 8.56
C VAL A 120 17.52 -10.11 8.23
N ILE A 121 18.76 -9.74 7.93
CA ILE A 121 19.88 -10.68 7.73
C ILE A 121 21.00 -10.35 8.74
N PRO A 122 21.67 -11.34 9.35
CA PRO A 122 22.85 -11.07 10.18
C PRO A 122 23.90 -10.27 9.41
N ARG A 123 24.44 -9.18 9.98
CA ARG A 123 25.37 -8.31 9.23
C ARG A 123 26.56 -9.09 8.69
N SER A 124 27.14 -9.98 9.48
CA SER A 124 28.29 -10.79 9.05
C SER A 124 28.02 -11.55 7.75
N ARG A 125 26.82 -12.15 7.62
CA ARG A 125 26.37 -12.84 6.41
C ARG A 125 26.09 -11.88 5.28
N PHE A 126 25.42 -10.76 5.56
CA PHE A 126 25.12 -9.74 4.56
C PHE A 126 26.39 -9.19 3.88
N LEU A 127 27.45 -8.94 4.65
CA LEU A 127 28.71 -8.44 4.12
C LEU A 127 29.38 -9.43 3.14
N ASP A 128 29.17 -10.73 3.30
CA ASP A 128 29.69 -11.76 2.37
C ASP A 128 29.03 -11.65 0.97
N PHE A 129 27.84 -11.05 0.87
CA PHE A 129 27.11 -10.88 -0.39
C PHE A 129 27.44 -9.58 -1.12
N LEU A 130 27.96 -8.57 -0.42
CA LEU A 130 28.23 -7.25 -0.99
C LEU A 130 29.36 -7.29 -2.02
N LYS A 131 29.05 -6.87 -3.24
CA LYS A 131 30.05 -6.64 -4.30
C LYS A 131 29.96 -5.19 -4.75
N PRO A 132 30.89 -4.31 -4.33
CA PRO A 132 30.84 -2.89 -4.70
C PRO A 132 30.90 -2.71 -6.22
N ARG A 133 30.04 -1.85 -6.76
CA ARG A 133 30.16 -1.41 -8.16
C ARG A 133 31.22 -0.32 -8.27
N GLN A 134 32.06 -0.41 -9.29
CA GLN A 134 33.17 0.53 -9.44
C GLN A 134 32.66 1.94 -9.73
N GLY A 135 33.00 2.89 -8.85
CA GLY A 135 32.63 4.30 -9.02
C GLY A 135 31.17 4.62 -8.72
N SER A 136 30.47 3.74 -7.99
CA SER A 136 29.07 3.90 -7.60
C SER A 136 28.88 3.59 -6.12
N GLU A 137 27.83 4.16 -5.54
CA GLU A 137 27.34 3.82 -4.18
C GLU A 137 26.50 2.53 -4.17
N PHE A 138 26.29 1.91 -5.33
CA PHE A 138 25.58 0.66 -5.49
C PHE A 138 26.47 -0.57 -5.27
N PHE A 139 25.82 -1.63 -4.82
CA PHE A 139 26.39 -2.97 -4.71
C PHE A 139 25.62 -3.94 -5.60
N ASP A 140 26.34 -4.84 -6.27
CA ASP A 140 25.77 -6.08 -6.77
C ASP A 140 25.62 -7.06 -5.60
N ILE A 141 24.45 -7.70 -5.51
CA ILE A 141 24.19 -8.76 -4.54
C ILE A 141 23.34 -9.86 -5.18
N ASP A 142 23.45 -11.09 -4.66
CA ASP A 142 22.48 -12.13 -4.94
C ASP A 142 21.29 -11.98 -3.98
N TYR A 143 20.31 -11.15 -4.37
CA TYR A 143 19.17 -10.82 -3.51
C TYR A 143 18.33 -12.04 -3.15
N VAL A 144 18.30 -13.08 -4.00
CA VAL A 144 17.59 -14.33 -3.73
C VAL A 144 18.27 -15.09 -2.59
N GLN A 145 19.60 -15.18 -2.58
CA GLN A 145 20.33 -15.77 -1.45
C GLN A 145 20.21 -14.93 -0.19
N VAL A 146 20.22 -13.59 -0.31
CA VAL A 146 19.99 -12.71 0.85
C VAL A 146 18.62 -12.95 1.48
N PHE A 147 17.57 -13.10 0.68
CA PHE A 147 16.24 -13.46 1.20
C PHE A 147 16.24 -14.84 1.85
N LYS A 148 16.89 -15.82 1.25
CA LYS A 148 16.97 -17.18 1.79
C LYS A 148 17.72 -17.27 3.13
N GLU A 149 18.71 -16.41 3.35
CA GLU A 149 19.48 -16.35 4.61
C GLU A 149 18.92 -15.33 5.62
N SER A 150 17.79 -14.69 5.32
CA SER A 150 17.14 -13.74 6.21
C SER A 150 16.14 -14.41 7.15
N GLN A 151 15.81 -13.70 8.23
CA GLN A 151 14.94 -14.15 9.31
C GLN A 151 13.98 -13.04 9.72
N GLY A 152 12.91 -13.40 10.42
CA GLY A 152 12.00 -12.43 11.03
C GLY A 152 12.54 -11.85 12.33
N MET A 153 12.42 -10.55 12.51
CA MET A 153 12.73 -9.85 13.76
C MET A 153 11.71 -8.75 14.02
N PRO A 154 11.25 -8.52 15.27
CA PRO A 154 10.45 -7.36 15.60
C PRO A 154 11.17 -6.07 15.21
N ARG A 155 10.50 -5.17 14.49
CA ARG A 155 11.10 -3.93 13.99
C ARG A 155 11.75 -3.10 15.10
N VAL A 156 11.09 -3.00 16.26
CA VAL A 156 11.64 -2.31 17.44
C VAL A 156 12.98 -2.87 17.88
N GLU A 157 13.20 -4.17 17.77
CA GLU A 157 14.48 -4.79 18.14
C GLU A 157 15.53 -4.55 17.04
N ALA A 158 15.11 -4.65 15.78
CA ALA A 158 15.98 -4.42 14.63
C ALA A 158 16.49 -2.96 14.52
N GLU A 159 15.71 -1.98 14.97
CA GLU A 159 16.09 -0.57 15.00
C GLU A 159 17.06 -0.24 16.15
N GLU A 160 17.13 -1.07 17.19
CA GLU A 160 17.98 -0.85 18.39
C GLU A 160 19.33 -1.58 18.33
N THR A 161 19.53 -2.43 17.32
CA THR A 161 20.79 -3.17 17.14
C THR A 161 21.40 -2.87 15.80
N GLU A 162 22.73 -2.80 15.75
CA GLU A 162 23.41 -2.89 14.47
C GLU A 162 23.52 -4.36 14.07
N GLU A 163 23.59 -5.39 14.90
CA GLU A 163 23.97 -6.78 14.50
C GLU A 163 23.24 -7.38 13.27
N TYR A 164 22.07 -6.86 12.93
CA TYR A 164 21.28 -7.23 11.76
C TYR A 164 21.12 -6.07 10.78
N VAL A 165 20.94 -6.40 9.51
CA VAL A 165 20.61 -5.45 8.45
C VAL A 165 19.17 -5.72 7.99
N GLN A 166 18.34 -4.68 8.03
CA GLN A 166 16.94 -4.68 7.65
C GLN A 166 16.81 -4.59 6.14
N LEU A 167 16.03 -5.49 5.53
CA LEU A 167 15.83 -5.56 4.08
C LEU A 167 14.66 -4.64 3.68
N ILE A 168 14.95 -3.65 2.84
CA ILE A 168 13.95 -2.73 2.28
C ILE A 168 13.91 -2.89 0.76
N PRO A 169 12.92 -3.55 0.16
CA PRO A 169 12.68 -3.46 -1.28
C PRO A 169 12.31 -2.03 -1.66
N LEU A 170 12.94 -1.55 -2.70
CA LEU A 170 12.66 -0.25 -3.31
C LEU A 170 12.38 -0.48 -4.78
N PHE A 171 11.25 0.03 -5.25
CA PHE A 171 10.87 0.01 -6.64
C PHE A 171 10.95 1.43 -7.18
N PHE A 172 11.58 1.63 -8.32
CA PHE A 172 11.40 2.85 -9.09
C PHE A 172 10.76 2.51 -10.43
N VAL A 173 9.78 3.31 -10.84
CA VAL A 173 9.09 3.11 -12.12
C VAL A 173 9.70 4.04 -13.15
N ARG A 174 10.24 3.48 -14.22
CA ARG A 174 10.80 4.23 -15.34
C ARG A 174 9.96 4.04 -16.60
N ARG A 175 9.66 5.16 -17.26
CA ARG A 175 9.04 5.22 -18.58
C ARG A 175 9.93 6.05 -19.47
N SER A 176 10.61 5.40 -20.42
CA SER A 176 11.65 6.04 -21.24
C SER A 176 12.74 6.68 -20.35
N ASP A 177 12.85 8.01 -20.35
CA ASP A 177 13.78 8.83 -19.56
C ASP A 177 13.11 9.52 -18.35
N GLN A 178 11.86 9.17 -18.05
CA GLN A 178 11.07 9.72 -16.97
C GLN A 178 10.89 8.72 -15.82
N PHE A 179 10.86 9.26 -14.61
CA PHE A 179 10.70 8.51 -13.36
C PHE A 179 9.39 8.91 -12.71
N LEU A 180 8.63 7.92 -12.26
CA LEU A 180 7.45 8.18 -11.44
C LEU A 180 7.90 8.71 -10.09
N THR A 181 7.39 9.89 -9.73
CA THR A 181 7.65 10.54 -8.46
C THR A 181 6.40 10.55 -7.62
N TYR A 182 6.55 10.66 -6.30
CA TYR A 182 5.45 10.90 -5.38
C TYR A 182 5.91 11.83 -4.27
N LYS A 183 4.94 12.44 -3.56
CA LYS A 183 5.16 13.26 -2.37
C LYS A 183 4.58 12.59 -1.14
N ARG A 184 5.42 12.41 -0.11
CA ARG A 184 5.06 11.85 1.18
C ARG A 184 4.18 12.82 1.97
N THR A 185 3.05 12.34 2.47
CA THR A 185 2.15 13.14 3.29
C THR A 185 2.49 13.05 4.78
N LYS A 186 1.88 13.94 5.58
CA LYS A 186 1.98 13.90 7.05
C LYS A 186 1.30 12.69 7.71
N ARG A 187 0.61 11.84 6.93
CA ARG A 187 -0.05 10.63 7.44
C ARG A 187 0.91 9.48 7.63
N LEU A 188 2.09 9.52 6.99
CA LEU A 188 3.10 8.49 7.14
C LEU A 188 3.66 8.45 8.57
N PRO A 189 3.97 7.27 9.13
CA PRO A 189 4.56 7.15 10.47
C PRO A 189 5.93 7.84 10.60
N GLU A 190 6.76 7.76 9.55
CA GLU A 190 8.09 8.38 9.52
C GLU A 190 7.99 9.90 9.29
N LYS A 191 8.14 10.65 10.38
CA LYS A 191 7.97 12.11 10.40
C LYS A 191 9.07 12.87 9.69
N ARG A 192 10.29 12.33 9.64
CA ARG A 192 11.45 13.01 9.05
C ARG A 192 11.30 13.22 7.54
N LEU A 193 10.52 12.37 6.88
CA LEU A 193 10.31 12.39 5.43
C LEU A 193 9.01 13.09 5.01
N HIS A 194 8.31 13.75 5.94
CA HIS A 194 7.05 14.43 5.62
C HIS A 194 7.28 15.57 4.63
N GLY A 195 6.54 15.56 3.52
CA GLY A 195 6.61 16.60 2.51
C GLY A 195 7.79 16.47 1.54
N THR A 196 8.65 15.46 1.68
CA THR A 196 9.67 15.14 0.67
C THR A 196 9.07 14.36 -0.49
N ARG A 197 9.65 14.55 -1.67
CA ARG A 197 9.41 13.73 -2.86
C ARG A 197 10.40 12.58 -2.92
N SER A 198 10.02 11.53 -3.63
CA SER A 198 10.87 10.38 -3.92
C SER A 198 10.49 9.73 -5.24
N ILE A 199 11.39 8.92 -5.77
CA ILE A 199 11.10 7.94 -6.84
C ILE A 199 11.04 6.50 -6.32
N ASN A 200 11.40 6.28 -5.06
CA ASN A 200 11.56 4.96 -4.47
C ASN A 200 10.29 4.55 -3.72
N PHE A 201 9.52 3.63 -4.27
CA PHE A 201 8.32 3.03 -3.68
C PHE A 201 8.69 1.79 -2.87
N GLY A 202 8.00 1.54 -1.75
CA GLY A 202 8.23 0.37 -0.91
C GLY A 202 8.54 0.71 0.55
N GLY A 203 8.67 -0.34 1.35
CA GLY A 203 8.90 -0.25 2.79
C GLY A 203 9.48 -1.54 3.35
N HIS A 204 9.41 -1.70 4.67
CA HIS A 204 9.86 -2.91 5.35
C HIS A 204 9.05 -4.13 4.90
N LEU A 205 9.75 -5.23 4.61
CA LEU A 205 9.10 -6.50 4.30
C LEU A 205 8.58 -7.17 5.55
N GLN A 206 7.28 -7.38 5.62
CA GLN A 206 6.68 -8.19 6.66
C GLN A 206 6.89 -9.68 6.39
N VAL A 207 7.32 -10.41 7.42
CA VAL A 207 7.63 -11.84 7.32
C VAL A 207 6.39 -12.68 7.00
N GLU A 208 5.22 -12.27 7.50
CA GLU A 208 3.95 -12.96 7.20
C GLU A 208 3.51 -12.83 5.74
N ASP A 209 4.00 -11.79 5.08
CA ASP A 209 3.70 -11.39 3.72
C ASP A 209 4.72 -11.99 2.72
N PHE A 210 5.88 -12.41 3.22
CA PHE A 210 6.91 -13.08 2.45
C PHE A 210 7.09 -14.52 2.97
N PRO A 211 6.18 -15.46 2.62
CA PRO A 211 6.41 -16.89 2.87
C PRO A 211 7.72 -17.40 2.22
N THR A 212 8.28 -16.59 1.32
CA THR A 212 9.58 -16.71 0.65
C THR A 212 10.80 -16.57 1.52
N LEU A 213 10.70 -16.09 2.76
CA LEU A 213 11.81 -16.16 3.71
C LEU A 213 12.30 -17.60 3.92
N PHE A 214 11.47 -18.59 3.57
CA PHE A 214 11.81 -20.01 3.54
C PHE A 214 11.79 -20.62 2.13
N ALA A 215 11.56 -19.85 1.07
CA ALA A 215 11.51 -20.38 -0.30
C ALA A 215 12.89 -20.30 -0.96
N SER A 216 13.38 -21.44 -1.41
CA SER A 216 14.57 -21.54 -2.26
C SER A 216 14.29 -21.22 -3.74
N ASP A 217 13.07 -20.77 -4.05
CA ASP A 217 12.56 -20.63 -5.40
C ASP A 217 12.48 -19.14 -5.81
N PRO A 218 13.29 -18.70 -6.80
CA PRO A 218 13.27 -17.34 -7.32
C PRO A 218 11.90 -16.86 -7.79
N ASP A 219 11.06 -17.75 -8.33
CA ASP A 219 9.74 -17.38 -8.83
C ASP A 219 8.82 -16.94 -7.69
N VAL A 220 8.93 -17.60 -6.53
CA VAL A 220 8.14 -17.24 -5.34
C VAL A 220 8.62 -15.88 -4.80
N VAL A 221 9.94 -15.63 -4.75
CA VAL A 221 10.50 -14.31 -4.36
C VAL A 221 9.98 -13.21 -5.27
N GLN A 222 9.99 -13.45 -6.59
CA GLN A 222 9.50 -12.50 -7.58
C GLN A 222 7.99 -12.23 -7.41
N GLN A 223 7.17 -13.25 -7.15
CA GLN A 223 5.73 -13.08 -6.91
C GLN A 223 5.46 -12.22 -5.66
N SER A 224 6.22 -12.40 -4.58
CA SER A 224 6.09 -11.59 -3.37
C SER A 224 6.48 -10.13 -3.62
N LEU A 225 7.57 -9.88 -4.35
CA LEU A 225 7.99 -8.52 -4.74
C LEU A 225 6.94 -7.84 -5.63
N GLN A 226 6.33 -8.57 -6.57
CA GLN A 226 5.24 -8.04 -7.38
C GLN A 226 3.98 -7.72 -6.55
N ARG A 227 3.69 -8.52 -5.52
CA ARG A 227 2.59 -8.22 -4.61
C ARG A 227 2.85 -6.93 -3.83
N GLU A 228 4.05 -6.75 -3.30
CA GLU A 228 4.48 -5.51 -2.63
C GLU A 228 4.30 -4.29 -3.54
N LEU A 229 4.78 -4.38 -4.78
CA LEU A 229 4.64 -3.31 -5.76
C LEU A 229 3.16 -2.96 -6.05
N ARG A 230 2.27 -3.96 -6.11
CA ARG A 230 0.82 -3.76 -6.28
C ARG A 230 0.14 -3.15 -5.06
N GLU A 231 0.72 -3.30 -3.87
CA GLU A 231 0.20 -2.67 -2.66
C GLU A 231 0.48 -1.16 -2.64
N GLU A 232 1.66 -0.77 -3.11
CA GLU A 232 2.14 0.62 -3.22
C GLU A 232 1.54 1.39 -4.40
N LEU A 233 1.39 0.72 -5.54
CA LEU A 233 0.93 1.31 -6.79
C LEU A 233 -0.28 0.54 -7.32
N GLU A 234 -1.38 1.22 -7.62
CA GLU A 234 -2.53 0.64 -8.33
C GLU A 234 -2.20 0.51 -9.83
N PHE A 235 -1.17 -0.29 -10.12
CA PHE A 235 -0.66 -0.56 -11.44
C PHE A 235 -0.32 -2.05 -11.53
N THR A 236 -0.63 -2.67 -12.67
CA THR A 236 -0.18 -4.03 -12.98
C THR A 236 0.88 -3.92 -14.09
N PRO A 237 2.18 -3.92 -13.74
CA PRO A 237 3.21 -4.09 -14.76
C PRO A 237 3.06 -5.46 -15.41
N ASP A 238 3.48 -5.59 -16.66
CA ASP A 238 3.76 -6.93 -17.20
C ASP A 238 4.85 -7.58 -16.32
N GLU A 239 4.65 -8.81 -15.86
CA GLU A 239 5.55 -9.49 -14.91
C GLU A 239 7.04 -9.49 -15.33
N LYS A 240 7.30 -9.34 -16.64
CA LYS A 240 8.63 -9.28 -17.26
C LYS A 240 9.32 -7.91 -17.14
N THR A 241 8.74 -6.93 -16.45
CA THR A 241 9.29 -5.57 -16.40
C THR A 241 9.92 -5.19 -15.08
N VAL A 242 9.96 -6.09 -14.09
CA VAL A 242 10.62 -5.87 -12.79
C VAL A 242 11.99 -6.54 -12.81
N GLU A 243 13.05 -5.73 -12.84
CA GLU A 243 14.44 -6.20 -12.89
C GLU A 243 15.18 -5.76 -11.63
N PHE A 244 16.00 -6.64 -11.06
CA PHE A 244 16.86 -6.24 -9.94
C PHE A 244 17.91 -5.25 -10.44
N PHE A 245 17.92 -4.06 -9.85
CA PHE A 245 18.76 -2.95 -10.26
C PHE A 245 20.07 -2.88 -9.46
N GLY A 246 20.05 -3.30 -8.20
CA GLY A 246 21.22 -3.31 -7.31
C GLY A 246 20.84 -3.03 -5.86
N ALA A 247 21.83 -2.90 -4.97
CA ALA A 247 21.60 -2.63 -3.57
C ALA A 247 22.24 -1.30 -3.13
N ILE A 248 21.53 -0.55 -2.30
CA ILE A 248 22.02 0.66 -1.61
C ILE A 248 22.27 0.29 -0.14
N HIS A 249 23.51 0.41 0.31
CA HIS A 249 23.87 0.22 1.71
C HIS A 249 24.82 1.32 2.18
N GLU A 250 24.25 2.38 2.73
CA GLU A 250 25.02 3.55 3.17
C GLU A 250 25.54 3.36 4.61
N THR A 251 26.85 3.48 4.86
CA THR A 251 27.41 3.17 6.19
C THR A 251 27.73 4.41 7.05
N THR A 252 27.35 5.60 6.59
CA THR A 252 27.76 6.90 7.17
C THR A 252 27.11 7.20 8.53
N ASN A 253 25.90 6.68 8.75
CA ASN A 253 25.11 6.92 9.96
C ASN A 253 24.44 5.62 10.44
N MET A 254 23.90 5.63 11.67
CA MET A 254 23.31 4.45 12.30
C MET A 254 22.17 3.87 11.47
N PHE A 255 21.28 4.75 10.99
CA PHE A 255 20.16 4.34 10.14
C PHE A 255 20.67 3.63 8.87
N GLY A 256 21.62 4.22 8.15
CA GLY A 256 22.18 3.57 6.97
C GLY A 256 22.83 2.21 7.27
N ARG A 257 23.61 2.09 8.36
CA ARG A 257 24.27 0.83 8.74
C ARG A 257 23.30 -0.30 9.05
N GLN A 258 22.07 0.04 9.44
CA GLN A 258 21.01 -0.91 9.79
C GLN A 258 20.14 -1.31 8.60
N HIS A 259 20.25 -0.68 7.43
CA HIS A 259 19.33 -0.91 6.32
C HIS A 259 20.05 -1.20 5.02
N VAL A 260 19.44 -2.03 4.18
CA VAL A 260 19.81 -2.16 2.77
C VAL A 260 18.57 -1.95 1.90
N GLY A 261 18.69 -1.02 0.97
CA GLY A 261 17.72 -0.83 -0.10
C GLY A 261 17.98 -1.85 -1.22
N LEU A 262 17.11 -2.84 -1.39
CA LEU A 262 17.11 -3.76 -2.53
C LEU A 262 16.33 -3.11 -3.67
N VAL A 263 17.04 -2.54 -4.63
CA VAL A 263 16.44 -1.69 -5.67
C VAL A 263 16.02 -2.53 -6.86
N PHE A 264 14.79 -2.32 -7.32
CA PHE A 264 14.20 -2.94 -8.50
C PHE A 264 13.72 -1.86 -9.47
N GLU A 265 14.09 -2.02 -10.72
CA GLU A 265 13.59 -1.21 -11.82
C GLU A 265 12.29 -1.80 -12.33
N VAL A 266 11.25 -0.97 -12.44
CA VAL A 266 9.98 -1.32 -13.07
C VAL A 266 9.85 -0.54 -14.38
N ARG A 267 10.03 -1.21 -15.52
CA ARG A 267 9.90 -0.56 -16.84
C ARG A 267 8.44 -0.52 -17.28
N SER A 268 7.88 0.68 -17.46
CA SER A 268 6.52 0.83 -17.99
C SER A 268 6.54 1.23 -19.47
N GLN A 269 5.83 0.47 -20.32
CA GLN A 269 5.72 0.73 -21.76
C GLN A 269 4.51 1.60 -22.14
N SER A 270 3.53 1.77 -21.25
CA SER A 270 2.27 2.45 -21.56
C SER A 270 2.03 3.67 -20.67
N ALA A 271 1.24 4.61 -21.19
CA ALA A 271 0.76 5.79 -20.47
C ALA A 271 -0.32 5.39 -19.44
N VAL A 272 -0.02 4.45 -18.54
CA VAL A 272 -0.96 4.05 -17.50
C VAL A 272 -1.02 5.16 -16.45
N ASP A 273 -2.24 5.56 -16.11
CA ASP A 273 -2.51 6.38 -14.94
C ASP A 273 -2.10 5.58 -13.69
N VAL A 274 -0.89 5.80 -13.20
CA VAL A 274 -0.44 5.17 -11.97
C VAL A 274 -1.11 5.88 -10.80
N ASN A 275 -2.02 5.19 -10.12
CA ASN A 275 -2.65 5.70 -8.91
C ASN A 275 -1.91 5.17 -7.67
N SER A 276 -1.96 5.94 -6.58
CA SER A 276 -1.42 5.50 -5.29
C SER A 276 -2.21 4.30 -4.79
N GLY A 277 -1.54 3.18 -4.56
CA GLY A 277 -2.07 2.06 -3.79
C GLY A 277 -2.40 2.48 -2.37
N GLU A 278 -1.78 3.53 -1.85
CA GLU A 278 -2.04 4.04 -0.50
C GLU A 278 -2.75 5.41 -0.50
N PRO A 279 -4.10 5.46 -0.59
CA PRO A 279 -4.84 6.71 -0.64
C PRO A 279 -4.55 7.64 0.54
N GLY A 280 -3.88 8.75 0.23
CA GLY A 280 -3.59 9.82 1.19
C GLY A 280 -2.31 9.64 2.01
N PHE A 281 -1.52 8.58 1.78
CA PHE A 281 -0.15 8.47 2.28
C PHE A 281 0.85 9.05 1.27
N LEU A 282 0.69 8.67 0.01
CA LEU A 282 1.42 9.22 -1.13
C LEU A 282 0.48 10.09 -1.97
N THR A 283 1.00 11.20 -2.49
CA THR A 283 0.25 12.16 -3.31
C THR A 283 1.11 12.66 -4.46
N SER A 284 0.50 13.37 -5.42
CA SER A 284 1.23 14.01 -6.53
C SER A 284 2.06 12.99 -7.34
N LEU A 285 1.43 11.86 -7.71
CA LEU A 285 2.06 10.88 -8.57
C LEU A 285 2.24 11.47 -9.97
N GLU A 286 3.48 11.75 -10.34
CA GLU A 286 3.84 12.51 -11.55
C GLU A 286 5.15 11.97 -12.12
N PHE A 287 5.22 11.83 -13.44
CA PHE A 287 6.46 11.47 -14.13
C PHE A 287 7.33 12.70 -14.36
N PHE A 288 8.54 12.72 -13.81
CA PHE A 288 9.55 13.76 -14.02
C PHE A 288 10.73 13.22 -14.81
N SER A 289 11.32 14.04 -15.68
CA SER A 289 12.61 13.71 -16.29
C SER A 289 13.73 13.77 -15.23
N LYS A 290 14.89 13.16 -15.51
CA LYS A 290 16.10 13.32 -14.67
C LYS A 290 16.43 14.80 -14.46
N ALA A 291 16.32 15.62 -15.50
CA ALA A 291 16.56 17.07 -15.43
C ALA A 291 15.56 17.79 -14.51
N ASP A 292 14.27 17.44 -14.55
CA ASP A 292 13.25 18.03 -13.69
C ASP A 292 13.46 17.70 -12.21
N ILE A 293 13.97 16.50 -11.91
CA ILE A 293 14.29 16.07 -10.54
C ILE A 293 15.54 16.80 -10.05
N THR A 294 16.61 16.86 -10.86
CA THR A 294 17.83 17.60 -10.53
C THR A 294 17.55 19.09 -10.29
N ALA A 295 16.67 19.70 -11.09
CA ALA A 295 16.29 21.11 -10.91
C ALA A 295 15.51 21.37 -9.61
N LYS A 296 14.87 20.34 -9.03
CA LYS A 296 14.10 20.41 -7.79
C LYS A 296 14.79 19.62 -6.66
N LYS A 297 16.13 19.60 -6.63
CA LYS A 297 16.91 18.75 -5.72
C LYS A 297 16.46 18.81 -4.27
N ASP A 298 16.17 20.01 -3.77
CA ASP A 298 15.77 20.23 -2.37
C ASP A 298 14.39 19.65 -2.02
N GLU A 299 13.59 19.24 -3.01
CA GLU A 299 12.32 18.56 -2.78
C GLU A 299 12.47 17.04 -2.61
N PHE A 300 13.58 16.42 -3.03
CA PHE A 300 13.72 14.96 -3.11
C PHE A 300 14.63 14.38 -2.03
N ASP A 301 14.42 13.12 -1.67
CA ASP A 301 15.33 12.39 -0.76
C ASP A 301 16.66 12.00 -1.43
N ASP A 302 17.69 11.76 -0.61
CA ASP A 302 19.05 11.48 -1.08
C ASP A 302 19.12 10.20 -1.92
N TRP A 303 18.35 9.17 -1.55
CA TRP A 303 18.32 7.89 -2.26
C TRP A 303 17.74 8.02 -3.68
N THR A 304 16.93 9.05 -3.95
CA THR A 304 16.54 9.39 -5.32
C THR A 304 17.76 9.67 -6.19
N PHE A 305 18.74 10.43 -5.69
CA PHE A 305 19.91 10.80 -6.47
C PHE A 305 20.88 9.63 -6.66
N LEU A 306 21.01 8.74 -5.67
CA LEU A 306 21.78 7.51 -5.82
C LEU A 306 21.26 6.69 -7.02
N VAL A 307 19.95 6.47 -7.08
CA VAL A 307 19.33 5.73 -8.20
C VAL A 307 19.50 6.47 -9.52
N LEU A 308 19.28 7.79 -9.55
CA LEU A 308 19.40 8.57 -10.77
C LEU A 308 20.82 8.57 -11.33
N ASP A 309 21.85 8.64 -10.48
CA ASP A 309 23.26 8.65 -10.91
C ASP A 309 23.69 7.32 -11.53
N GLU A 310 23.12 6.21 -11.03
CA GLU A 310 23.33 4.86 -11.59
C GLU A 310 22.58 4.65 -12.92
N CYS A 311 21.46 5.35 -13.12
CA CYS A 311 20.71 5.30 -14.37
C CYS A 311 21.48 6.03 -15.50
N VAL A 312 22.12 5.26 -16.37
CA VAL A 312 22.70 5.74 -17.63
C VAL A 312 21.55 6.10 -18.59
N GLY A 313 21.65 7.29 -19.20
CA GLY A 313 20.67 7.79 -20.19
C GLY A 313 20.71 7.06 -21.52
#